data_AF-A0A0F9BXF7-F1
#
_entry.id   AF-A0A0F9BXF7-F1
#
_cell.length_a   1.000
_cell.length_b   1.000
_cell.length_c   1.000
_cell.angle_alpha   90.00
_cell.angle_beta   90.00
_cell.angle_gamma   90.00
#
_symmetry.space_group_name_H-M   'P 1'
#
loop_
_entity.id
_entity.type
_entity.pdbx_description
1 polymer ?
#
loop_
_entity_poly.entity_id
_entity_poly.type
_entity_poly.pdbx_seq_one_letter_code
_entity_poly.pdbx_strand_id
1 'polypeptide(L)'
;MDEEHLNLIRSLVRNLHKASGIDWDELFAEASLAYFVKLERYDEKKAIGKKSTWLFTCIRHRLLNFIQKENNNSFLQLEGLESEFLIVEQIPFFELFDALSEDSKIIVNMILKEPHVYLSLPSKMARGLVVRNLIEEMGWIVDRSWKGVRRLKN
;
A
#
# COMPACT_ATOMS: atom_id res chain seq x y z
N MET A 1 21.94 -19.16 -1.01
CA MET A 1 20.54 -18.72 -0.87
C MET A 1 19.68 -19.93 -1.18
N ASP A 2 18.82 -20.30 -0.25
CA ASP A 2 17.98 -21.50 -0.40
C ASP A 2 16.81 -21.25 -1.34
N GLU A 3 16.23 -22.33 -1.86
CA GLU A 3 15.16 -22.26 -2.87
C GLU A 3 13.91 -21.51 -2.38
N GLU A 4 13.56 -21.63 -1.09
CA GLU A 4 12.46 -20.88 -0.46
C GLU A 4 12.71 -19.36 -0.53
N HIS A 5 13.92 -18.92 -0.20
CA HIS A 5 14.30 -17.51 -0.21
C HIS A 5 14.45 -16.96 -1.63
N LEU A 6 14.88 -17.79 -2.58
CA LEU A 6 14.94 -17.43 -3.99
C LEU A 6 13.53 -17.19 -4.56
N ASN A 7 12.58 -18.05 -4.22
CA ASN A 7 11.17 -17.90 -4.63
C ASN A 7 10.51 -16.68 -3.97
N LEU A 8 10.86 -16.37 -2.72
CA LEU A 8 10.46 -15.14 -2.04
C LEU A 8 10.91 -13.89 -2.82
N ILE A 9 12.19 -13.84 -3.21
CA ILE A 9 12.75 -12.72 -3.98
C ILE A 9 12.07 -12.60 -5.34
N ARG A 10 11.94 -13.71 -6.09
CA ARG A 10 11.26 -13.72 -7.39
C ARG A 10 9.83 -13.18 -7.31
N SER A 11 9.10 -13.56 -6.27
CA SER A 11 7.74 -13.07 -6.02
C SER A 11 7.72 -11.55 -5.78
N LEU A 12 8.62 -11.05 -4.94
CA LEU A 12 8.77 -9.61 -4.69
C LEU A 12 9.12 -8.82 -5.96
N VAL A 13 10.16 -9.27 -6.67
CA VAL A 13 10.66 -8.61 -7.88
C VAL A 13 9.59 -8.61 -8.97
N ARG A 14 8.91 -9.73 -9.21
CA ARG A 14 7.84 -9.80 -10.21
C ARG A 14 6.73 -8.77 -9.95
N ASN A 15 6.32 -8.62 -8.69
CA ASN A 15 5.28 -7.66 -8.33
C ASN A 15 5.75 -6.21 -8.49
N LEU A 16 7.01 -5.93 -8.16
CA LEU A 16 7.56 -4.58 -8.24
C LEU A 16 7.95 -4.18 -9.67
N HIS A 17 8.52 -5.09 -10.46
CA HIS A 17 8.83 -4.90 -11.88
C HIS A 17 7.59 -4.46 -12.67
N LYS A 18 6.45 -5.13 -12.47
CA LYS A 18 5.18 -4.74 -13.09
C LYS A 18 4.71 -3.34 -12.71
N ALA A 19 5.08 -2.84 -11.53
CA ALA A 19 4.64 -1.57 -11.00
C ALA A 19 5.61 -0.41 -11.29
N SER A 20 6.92 -0.69 -11.36
CA SER A 20 7.95 0.34 -11.54
C SER A 20 8.48 0.47 -12.97
N GLY A 21 8.30 -0.54 -13.81
CA GLY A 21 8.88 -0.56 -15.17
C GLY A 21 10.40 -0.72 -15.24
N ILE A 22 11.09 -0.78 -14.09
CA ILE A 22 12.53 -1.05 -13.99
C ILE A 22 12.83 -2.48 -14.45
N ASP A 23 13.95 -2.69 -15.12
CA ASP A 23 14.34 -4.01 -15.63
C ASP A 23 14.32 -5.09 -14.54
N TRP A 24 13.91 -6.30 -14.94
CA TRP A 24 13.76 -7.41 -14.01
C TRP A 24 15.11 -7.82 -13.41
N ASP A 25 16.18 -7.85 -14.22
CA ASP A 25 17.51 -8.27 -13.76
C ASP A 25 18.10 -7.24 -12.78
N GLU A 26 17.85 -5.95 -12.98
CA GLU A 26 18.28 -4.89 -12.04
C GLU A 26 17.59 -5.01 -10.68
N LEU A 27 16.26 -5.14 -10.68
CA LEU A 27 15.50 -5.33 -9.44
C LEU A 27 15.88 -6.65 -8.76
N PHE A 28 16.12 -7.70 -9.54
CA PHE A 28 16.54 -8.99 -9.00
C PHE A 28 17.94 -8.94 -8.39
N ALA A 29 18.89 -8.25 -9.02
CA ALA A 29 20.23 -8.03 -8.50
C ALA A 29 20.18 -7.24 -7.18
N GLU A 30 19.41 -6.15 -7.12
CA GLU A 30 19.28 -5.34 -5.90
C GLU A 30 18.58 -6.12 -4.78
N ALA A 31 17.57 -6.92 -5.10
CA ALA A 31 16.90 -7.79 -4.12
C ALA A 31 17.85 -8.85 -3.55
N SER A 32 18.68 -9.44 -4.42
CA SER A 32 19.68 -10.44 -4.06
C SER A 32 20.76 -9.84 -3.16
N LEU A 33 21.24 -8.64 -3.49
CA LEU A 33 22.18 -7.89 -2.65
C LEU A 33 21.58 -7.60 -1.28
N ALA A 34 20.33 -7.12 -1.23
CA ALA A 34 19.63 -6.85 0.02
C ALA A 34 19.49 -8.11 0.88
N TYR A 35 19.22 -9.27 0.27
CA TYR A 35 19.15 -10.55 0.96
C TYR A 35 20.49 -10.87 1.65
N PHE A 36 21.61 -10.85 0.93
CA PHE A 36 22.91 -11.23 1.50
C PHE A 36 23.34 -10.27 2.62
N VAL A 37 23.19 -8.97 2.42
CA VAL A 37 23.53 -7.95 3.42
C VAL A 37 22.70 -8.09 4.70
N LYS A 38 21.43 -8.48 4.57
CA LYS A 38 20.52 -8.60 5.72
C LYS A 38 20.63 -9.96 6.40
N LEU A 39 20.91 -11.01 5.64
CA LEU A 39 21.12 -12.35 6.16
C LEU A 39 22.24 -12.37 7.22
N GLU A 40 23.33 -11.66 6.97
CA GLU A 40 24.46 -11.54 7.91
C GLU A 40 24.07 -10.83 9.21
N ARG A 41 23.07 -9.95 9.18
CA ARG A 41 22.61 -9.15 10.33
C ARG A 41 21.42 -9.77 11.06
N TYR A 42 20.97 -10.95 10.64
CA TYR A 42 19.84 -11.61 11.25
C TYR A 42 20.22 -12.20 12.60
N ASP A 43 19.55 -11.76 13.65
CA ASP A 43 19.70 -12.27 15.02
C ASP A 43 18.37 -12.87 15.47
N GLU A 44 18.33 -14.20 15.59
CA GLU A 44 17.13 -14.96 15.99
C GLU A 44 16.58 -14.51 17.34
N LYS A 45 17.42 -14.01 18.25
CA LYS A 45 16.98 -13.59 19.58
C LYS A 45 16.31 -12.22 19.57
N LYS A 46 16.58 -11.39 18.55
CA LYS A 46 16.02 -10.03 18.40
C LYS A 46 14.88 -9.97 17.39
N ALA A 47 14.82 -10.93 16.47
CA ALA A 47 13.83 -10.94 15.41
C ALA A 47 12.44 -11.32 15.94
N ILE A 48 11.44 -10.50 15.62
CA ILE A 48 10.03 -10.82 15.87
C ILE A 48 9.52 -11.64 14.69
N GLY A 49 9.41 -12.96 14.88
CA GLY A 49 8.85 -13.88 13.89
C GLY A 49 9.89 -14.62 13.04
N LYS A 50 9.41 -15.30 11.99
CA LYS A 50 10.25 -16.17 11.15
C LYS A 50 11.28 -15.36 10.36
N LYS A 51 12.45 -15.95 10.14
CA LYS A 51 13.54 -15.41 9.32
C LYS A 51 13.06 -14.92 7.94
N SER A 52 12.21 -15.70 7.28
CA SER A 52 11.63 -15.36 5.98
C SER A 52 10.77 -14.10 6.02
N THR A 53 9.97 -13.89 7.07
CA THR A 53 9.18 -12.68 7.28
C THR A 53 10.08 -11.45 7.45
N TRP A 54 11.12 -11.58 8.28
CA TRP A 54 12.05 -10.47 8.52
C TRP A 54 12.83 -10.09 7.26
N LEU A 55 13.32 -11.10 6.52
CA LEU A 55 14.00 -10.90 5.24
C LEU A 55 13.07 -10.28 4.20
N PHE A 56 11.82 -10.74 4.10
CA PHE A 56 10.81 -10.18 3.21
C PHE A 56 10.65 -8.67 3.45
N THR A 57 10.44 -8.26 4.70
CA THR A 57 10.28 -6.84 5.05
C THR A 57 11.52 -6.03 4.69
N CYS A 58 12.71 -6.54 5.01
CA CYS A 58 13.97 -5.86 4.73
C CYS A 58 14.24 -5.68 3.23
N ILE A 59 14.02 -6.74 2.44
CA ILE A 59 14.22 -6.73 0.98
C ILE A 59 13.19 -5.81 0.33
N ARG A 60 11.90 -5.92 0.72
CA ARG A 60 10.84 -5.06 0.20
C ARG A 60 11.14 -3.58 0.45
N HIS A 61 11.52 -3.19 1.66
CA HIS A 61 11.87 -1.80 1.96
C HIS A 61 13.06 -1.32 1.14
N ARG A 62 14.08 -2.16 0.95
CA ARG A 62 15.24 -1.81 0.12
C ARG A 62 14.85 -1.59 -1.34
N LEU A 63 14.03 -2.47 -1.91
CA LEU A 63 13.54 -2.34 -3.29
C LEU A 63 12.68 -1.10 -3.49
N LEU A 64 11.80 -0.77 -2.55
CA LEU A 64 11.00 0.47 -2.63
C LEU A 64 11.90 1.71 -2.61
N ASN A 65 12.92 1.74 -1.77
CA ASN A 65 13.89 2.83 -1.74
C ASN A 65 14.73 2.89 -3.03
N PHE A 66 15.08 1.74 -3.61
CA PHE A 66 15.79 1.67 -4.88
C PHE A 66 14.93 2.22 -6.02
N ILE A 67 13.68 1.77 -6.13
CA ILE A 67 12.72 2.29 -7.11
C ILE A 67 12.54 3.80 -6.96
N GLN A 68 12.40 4.28 -5.72
CA GLN A 68 12.29 5.72 -5.47
C GLN A 68 13.55 6.48 -5.94
N LYS A 69 14.74 5.92 -5.75
CA LYS A 69 16.00 6.53 -6.22
C LYS A 69 16.12 6.49 -7.74
N GLU A 70 15.79 5.38 -8.38
CA GLU A 70 15.81 5.27 -9.85
C GLU A 70 14.81 6.24 -10.48
N ASN A 71 13.62 6.37 -9.89
CA ASN A 71 12.64 7.36 -10.32
C ASN A 71 13.17 8.79 -10.13
N ASN A 72 13.80 9.09 -9.00
CA ASN A 72 14.38 10.42 -8.74
C ASN A 72 15.61 10.71 -9.63
N ASN A 73 16.42 9.72 -9.96
CA ASN A 73 17.55 9.85 -10.88
C ASN A 73 17.07 10.06 -12.32
N SER A 74 15.99 9.37 -12.71
CA SER A 74 15.29 9.62 -13.98
C SER A 74 14.69 11.04 -14.01
N PHE A 75 14.20 11.52 -12.86
CA PHE A 75 13.67 12.88 -12.70
C PHE A 75 14.75 13.98 -12.83
N LEU A 76 15.98 13.71 -12.35
CA LEU A 76 17.12 14.64 -12.48
C LEU A 76 17.66 14.77 -13.92
N GLN A 77 17.28 13.88 -14.85
CA GLN A 77 17.57 14.06 -16.29
C GLN A 77 16.49 14.87 -17.04
N LEU A 78 15.38 15.20 -16.38
CA LEU A 78 14.22 15.90 -16.96
C LEU A 78 13.98 17.23 -16.23
N GLU A 79 15.01 18.07 -16.08
CA GLU A 79 14.82 19.49 -15.76
C GLU A 79 14.06 20.17 -16.92
N GLY A 80 12.72 20.13 -16.87
CA GLY A 80 11.88 20.79 -17.86
C GLY A 80 10.38 20.49 -17.80
N LEU A 81 9.93 19.46 -17.09
CA LEU A 81 8.49 19.15 -17.01
C LEU A 81 8.08 18.85 -15.57
N GLU A 82 7.02 19.54 -15.16
CA GLU A 82 6.46 19.54 -13.82
C GLU A 82 6.15 18.11 -13.32
N SER A 83 6.46 17.93 -12.03
CA SER A 83 6.18 16.78 -11.18
C SER A 83 4.85 16.08 -11.46
N GLU A 84 4.89 14.97 -12.19
CA GLU A 84 3.87 13.93 -12.18
C GLU A 84 4.58 12.61 -12.49
N PHE A 85 4.56 11.63 -11.58
CA PHE A 85 4.42 10.20 -11.93
C PHE A 85 4.34 9.31 -10.69
N LEU A 86 3.10 9.17 -10.18
CA LEU A 86 2.53 7.85 -9.95
C LEU A 86 1.68 7.56 -11.20
N ILE A 87 2.13 6.70 -12.12
CA ILE A 87 1.22 6.13 -13.13
C ILE A 87 0.36 5.08 -12.43
N VAL A 88 -0.50 5.54 -11.53
CA VAL A 88 -1.79 4.90 -11.32
C VAL A 88 -2.60 5.41 -12.51
N GLU A 89 -3.25 4.55 -13.29
CA GLU A 89 -4.33 5.02 -14.16
C GLU A 89 -5.22 5.91 -13.28
N GLN A 90 -5.15 7.23 -13.47
CA GLN A 90 -5.91 8.16 -12.65
C GLN A 90 -7.36 8.02 -13.10
N ILE A 91 -8.02 6.99 -12.59
CA ILE A 91 -9.46 6.84 -12.70
C ILE A 91 -10.01 8.10 -12.04
N PRO A 92 -10.71 8.97 -12.79
CA PRO A 92 -11.27 10.17 -12.22
C PRO A 92 -12.11 9.82 -10.99
N PHE A 93 -12.05 10.65 -9.95
CA PHE A 93 -12.76 10.40 -8.70
C PHE A 93 -14.25 10.07 -8.91
N PHE A 94 -14.89 10.71 -9.90
CA PHE A 94 -16.29 10.45 -10.23
C PHE A 94 -16.52 9.02 -10.73
N GLU A 95 -15.62 8.45 -11.54
CA GLU A 95 -15.74 7.08 -12.03
C GLU A 95 -15.55 6.06 -10.89
N LEU A 96 -14.58 6.32 -10.00
CA LEU A 96 -14.36 5.51 -8.81
C LEU A 96 -15.58 5.58 -7.87
N PHE A 97 -16.10 6.78 -7.65
CA PHE A 97 -17.26 7.02 -6.81
C PHE A 97 -18.50 6.34 -7.41
N ASP A 98 -18.70 6.42 -8.72
CA ASP A 98 -19.86 5.84 -9.39
C ASP A 98 -19.88 4.32 -9.34
N ALA A 99 -18.71 3.68 -9.35
CA ALA A 99 -18.56 2.23 -9.19
C ALA A 99 -18.88 1.72 -7.77
N LEU A 100 -18.98 2.60 -6.76
CA LEU A 100 -19.32 2.21 -5.40
C LEU A 100 -20.77 1.74 -5.27
N SER A 101 -21.01 0.81 -4.36
CA SER A 101 -22.38 0.46 -3.96
C SER A 101 -23.07 1.67 -3.30
N GLU A 102 -24.40 1.74 -3.38
CA GLU A 102 -25.17 2.85 -2.80
C GLU A 102 -24.84 3.09 -1.32
N ASP A 103 -24.73 2.00 -0.56
CA ASP A 103 -24.31 2.05 0.85
C ASP A 103 -22.92 2.69 1.02
N SER A 104 -21.99 2.39 0.13
CA SER A 104 -20.63 2.93 0.15
C SER A 104 -20.59 4.41 -0.27
N LYS A 105 -21.41 4.81 -1.25
CA LYS A 105 -21.57 6.22 -1.66
C LYS A 105 -22.07 7.08 -0.50
N ILE A 106 -23.06 6.60 0.25
CA ILE A 106 -23.59 7.28 1.44
C ILE A 106 -22.48 7.49 2.47
N ILE A 107 -21.67 6.46 2.75
CA ILE A 107 -20.56 6.55 3.71
C ILE A 107 -19.51 7.57 3.26
N VAL A 108 -19.11 7.52 1.98
CA VAL A 108 -18.14 8.47 1.42
C VAL A 108 -18.67 9.90 1.50
N ASN A 109 -19.92 10.13 1.13
CA ASN A 109 -20.56 11.45 1.25
C ASN A 109 -20.61 11.95 2.70
N MET A 110 -20.89 11.07 3.66
CA MET A 110 -20.87 11.42 5.09
C MET A 110 -19.49 11.87 5.55
N ILE A 111 -18.43 11.17 5.11
CA ILE A 111 -17.04 11.53 5.44
C ILE A 111 -16.64 12.85 4.76
N LEU A 112 -16.99 13.02 3.48
CA LEU A 112 -16.63 14.21 2.69
C LEU A 112 -17.32 15.49 3.16
N LYS A 113 -18.47 15.40 3.85
CA LYS A 113 -19.11 16.56 4.48
C LYS A 113 -18.27 17.13 5.62
N GLU A 114 -17.61 16.28 6.41
CA GLU A 114 -16.84 16.70 7.60
C GLU A 114 -15.49 15.97 7.69
N PRO A 115 -14.58 16.14 6.71
CA PRO A 115 -13.38 15.32 6.59
C PRO A 115 -12.43 15.46 7.78
N HIS A 116 -12.39 16.65 8.40
CA HIS A 116 -11.52 16.97 9.54
C HIS A 116 -11.83 16.11 10.79
N VAL A 117 -13.08 15.68 10.97
CA VAL A 117 -13.50 14.80 12.07
C VAL A 117 -12.89 13.41 11.93
N TYR A 118 -12.83 12.89 10.71
CA TYR A 118 -12.37 11.52 10.47
C TYR A 118 -10.85 11.44 10.25
N LEU A 119 -10.25 12.44 9.60
CA LEU A 119 -8.80 12.48 9.29
C LEU A 119 -7.92 12.64 10.54
N SER A 120 -8.45 13.27 11.60
CA SER A 120 -7.73 13.48 12.86
C SER A 120 -7.66 12.22 13.74
N LEU A 121 -8.42 11.17 13.42
CA LEU A 121 -8.54 9.96 14.22
C LEU A 121 -7.71 8.80 13.66
N PRO A 122 -7.17 7.92 14.54
CA PRO A 122 -6.60 6.65 14.10
C PRO A 122 -7.63 5.83 13.30
N SER A 123 -7.18 5.10 12.27
CA SER A 123 -8.08 4.44 11.32
C SER A 123 -9.10 3.48 11.96
N LYS A 124 -8.78 2.87 13.11
CA LYS A 124 -9.73 2.04 13.86
C LYS A 124 -10.85 2.87 14.50
N MET A 125 -10.52 4.03 15.05
CA MET A 125 -11.48 4.94 15.68
C MET A 125 -12.36 5.62 14.64
N ALA A 126 -11.78 6.12 13.54
CA ALA A 126 -12.53 6.72 12.44
C ALA A 126 -13.63 5.77 11.91
N ARG A 127 -13.30 4.49 11.70
CA ARG A 127 -14.28 3.47 11.29
C ARG A 127 -15.37 3.24 12.33
N GLY A 128 -15.01 3.21 13.61
CA GLY A 128 -15.99 3.09 14.69
C GLY A 128 -16.95 4.28 14.75
N LEU A 129 -16.44 5.50 14.51
CA LEU A 129 -17.24 6.72 14.45
C LEU A 129 -18.19 6.70 13.23
N VAL A 130 -17.70 6.31 12.05
CA VAL A 130 -18.55 6.14 10.86
C VAL A 130 -19.71 5.19 11.14
N VAL A 131 -19.42 4.02 11.74
CA VAL A 131 -20.47 3.04 12.06
C VAL A 131 -21.47 3.60 13.07
N ARG A 132 -21.00 4.34 14.08
CA ARG A 132 -21.87 4.99 15.06
C ARG A 132 -22.80 5.99 14.40
N ASN A 133 -22.28 6.90 13.58
CA ASN A 133 -23.07 7.93 12.91
C ASN A 133 -24.11 7.32 11.95
N LEU A 134 -23.76 6.25 11.23
CA LEU A 134 -24.74 5.52 10.39
C LEU A 134 -25.89 4.93 11.21
N ILE A 135 -25.63 4.46 12.43
CA ILE A 135 -26.66 3.91 13.31
C ILE A 135 -27.52 5.03 13.90
N GLU A 136 -26.88 6.06 14.44
CA GLU A 136 -27.54 7.15 15.19
C GLU A 136 -28.28 8.14 14.27
N GLU A 137 -27.69 8.51 13.14
CA GLU A 137 -28.24 9.53 12.23
C GLU A 137 -29.09 8.93 11.11
N MET A 138 -28.77 7.72 10.66
CA MET A 138 -29.43 7.08 9.51
C MET A 138 -30.21 5.80 9.85
N GLY A 139 -30.18 5.36 11.12
CA GLY A 139 -30.94 4.19 11.58
C GLY A 139 -30.45 2.87 11.00
N TRP A 140 -29.18 2.78 10.57
CA TRP A 140 -28.66 1.55 9.99
C TRP A 140 -28.47 0.45 11.04
N ILE A 141 -28.66 -0.79 10.62
CA ILE A 141 -28.33 -1.96 11.45
C ILE A 141 -26.81 -2.17 11.43
N VAL A 142 -26.24 -2.54 12.58
CA VAL A 142 -24.80 -2.75 12.80
C VAL A 142 -24.12 -3.52 11.67
N ASP A 143 -24.72 -4.63 11.23
CA ASP A 143 -24.17 -5.49 10.18
C ASP A 143 -24.09 -4.79 8.82
N ARG A 144 -25.11 -3.99 8.46
CA ARG A 144 -25.12 -3.20 7.22
C ARG A 144 -24.01 -2.16 7.26
N SER A 145 -23.88 -1.44 8.37
CA SER A 145 -22.84 -0.41 8.57
C SER A 145 -21.43 -0.99 8.40
N TRP A 146 -21.13 -2.12 9.06
CA TRP A 146 -19.84 -2.78 8.92
C TRP A 146 -19.60 -3.38 7.54
N LYS A 147 -20.65 -3.82 6.83
CA LYS A 147 -20.53 -4.31 5.46
C LYS A 147 -20.18 -3.17 4.49
N GLY A 148 -20.83 -2.02 4.63
CA GLY A 148 -20.53 -0.82 3.83
C GLY A 148 -19.09 -0.33 4.01
N VAL A 149 -18.63 -0.22 5.26
CA VAL A 149 -17.25 0.19 5.57
C VAL A 149 -16.21 -0.81 5.05
N ARG A 150 -16.49 -2.12 5.13
CA ARG A 150 -15.57 -3.15 4.61
C ARG A 150 -15.41 -3.10 3.09
N ARG A 151 -16.47 -2.73 2.36
CA ARG A 151 -16.43 -2.60 0.90
C ARG A 151 -15.50 -1.49 0.43
N LEU A 152 -15.35 -0.42 1.22
CA LEU A 152 -14.43 0.68 0.90
C LEU A 152 -12.94 0.31 1.06
N LYS A 153 -12.63 -0.85 1.65
CA LYS A 153 -11.24 -1.29 1.86
C LYS A 153 -10.72 -2.14 0.69
N ASN A 154 -11.61 -2.77 -0.06
CA ASN A 154 -11.29 -3.69 -1.15
C ASN A 154 -11.32 -2.95 -2.48
#